data_AF-A0A969FDX0-F1
#
_entry.id   AF-A0A969FDX0-F1
#
_cell.length_a   1.000
_cell.length_b   1.000
_cell.length_c   1.000
_cell.angle_alpha   90.00
_cell.angle_beta   90.00
_cell.angle_gamma   90.00
#
_symmetry.space_group_name_H-M   'P 1'
#
loop_
_entity.id
_entity.type
_entity.pdbx_description
1 polymer ?
#
loop_
_entity_poly.entity_id
_entity_poly.type
_entity_poly.pdbx_seq_one_letter_code
_entity_poly.pdbx_strand_id
1 'polypeptide(L)'
;ELQIYQFPTPEKTLIDTVKALSTHPEHPPLYYLLVRIWTQFWMQWFGNSVAVFRSLSVVLSILTLPCLYWLCAELFELSLTRSLILSLVAVSPLHVLYAQEAREYSLWILAIVLSGAALLRAIRLQTQASWRIYAATIVLGLYSHLLFVWVAIAQSLFVFVHENFQRSKTTASYLRASLIGVLGFLPWVLIAILNLSQLGKIVDAAIKETSPFYLFFVWSRSLNRVFLSADFDASIDRWSALDRWFRNFFSGYFQVDLGFSQLILVVVTFVSLYFLGRHAPRRTRLFLLTLIVTTAIPLMLPDLILGGTQSTRIRYLIPAYLGIQMAIAYLFATQINTLKRLHKAIWQLGLAALILGGIMGCLNDLPQQVTWNKDSKTEDYLPISQSINQAINPLVISNTSAIRVLTLSYQLDADTKLLLLDSDQIPQIPTSFRQKFLFDPSDELLEQFERRQIQTTPIVESKIQLWRLQR
;
A
#
# COMPACT_ATOMS: atom_id res chain seq x y z
N GLU A 1 20.13 15.42 -15.61
CA GLU A 1 20.92 14.19 -15.91
C GLU A 1 20.54 13.03 -15.01
N LEU A 2 20.54 13.16 -13.69
CA LEU A 2 20.24 12.05 -12.75
C LEU A 2 18.92 11.29 -13.00
N GLN A 3 17.88 11.98 -13.47
CA GLN A 3 16.57 11.36 -13.75
C GLN A 3 16.61 10.29 -14.86
N ILE A 4 17.65 10.26 -15.71
CA ILE A 4 17.78 9.25 -16.78
C ILE A 4 17.81 7.82 -16.23
N TYR A 5 18.36 7.64 -15.03
CA TYR A 5 18.46 6.34 -14.36
C TYR A 5 17.12 5.78 -13.87
N GLN A 6 16.03 6.54 -13.99
CA GLN A 6 14.68 6.05 -13.68
C GLN A 6 14.01 5.35 -14.86
N PHE A 7 14.56 5.47 -16.06
CA PHE A 7 13.99 4.93 -17.27
C PHE A 7 14.76 3.68 -17.74
N PRO A 8 14.09 2.68 -18.32
CA PRO A 8 14.76 1.50 -18.85
C PRO A 8 15.67 1.91 -20.01
N THR A 9 16.93 1.48 -19.98
CA THR A 9 17.87 1.66 -21.10
C THR A 9 17.90 0.40 -21.98
N PRO A 10 18.23 0.53 -23.28
CA PRO A 10 18.41 -0.63 -24.17
C PRO A 10 19.50 -1.59 -23.72
N GLU A 11 20.47 -1.10 -22.94
CA GLU A 11 21.62 -1.85 -22.44
C GLU A 11 21.26 -2.88 -21.37
N LYS A 12 20.18 -2.64 -20.63
CA LYS A 12 19.68 -3.56 -19.61
C LYS A 12 18.60 -4.44 -20.22
N THR A 13 18.47 -5.68 -19.74
CA THR A 13 17.53 -6.69 -20.20
C THR A 13 16.53 -7.08 -19.10
N LEU A 14 15.55 -7.94 -19.41
CA LEU A 14 14.63 -8.46 -18.40
C LEU A 14 15.37 -9.33 -17.37
N ILE A 15 16.45 -9.98 -17.79
CA ILE A 15 17.32 -10.78 -16.93
C ILE A 15 18.01 -9.88 -15.91
N ASP A 16 18.48 -8.70 -16.32
CA ASP A 16 19.06 -7.72 -15.40
C ASP A 16 18.06 -7.26 -14.34
N THR A 17 16.78 -7.09 -14.72
CA THR A 17 15.70 -6.79 -13.76
C THR A 17 15.50 -7.92 -12.76
N VAL A 18 15.43 -9.18 -13.20
CA VAL A 18 15.33 -10.33 -12.29
C VAL A 18 16.54 -10.42 -11.36
N LYS A 19 17.74 -10.21 -11.91
CA LYS A 19 18.99 -10.22 -11.13
C LYS A 19 19.01 -9.11 -10.08
N ALA A 20 18.59 -7.90 -10.43
CA ALA A 20 18.45 -6.80 -9.46
C ALA A 20 17.45 -7.16 -8.36
N LEU A 21 16.27 -7.67 -8.71
CA LEU A 21 15.25 -8.08 -7.73
C LEU A 21 15.68 -9.28 -6.88
N SER A 22 16.59 -10.13 -7.35
CA SER A 22 17.11 -11.22 -6.52
C SER A 22 17.87 -10.74 -5.27
N THR A 23 18.36 -9.50 -5.29
CA THR A 23 18.97 -8.84 -4.12
C THR A 23 17.95 -8.23 -3.16
N HIS A 24 16.68 -8.15 -3.58
CA HIS A 24 15.51 -7.68 -2.86
C HIS A 24 14.40 -8.75 -2.87
N PRO A 25 14.65 -9.92 -2.26
CA PRO A 25 13.78 -11.10 -2.35
C PRO A 25 12.34 -10.85 -1.86
N GLU A 26 12.11 -9.81 -1.06
CA GLU A 26 10.81 -9.35 -0.59
C GLU A 26 9.86 -8.90 -1.72
N HIS A 27 10.39 -8.61 -2.91
CA HIS A 27 9.65 -8.14 -4.07
C HIS A 27 9.69 -9.17 -5.21
N PRO A 28 8.69 -10.07 -5.29
CA PRO A 28 8.55 -10.97 -6.43
C PRO A 28 8.49 -10.25 -7.78
N PRO A 29 9.02 -10.86 -8.85
CA PRO A 29 9.42 -10.10 -10.03
C PRO A 29 8.29 -9.71 -10.98
N LEU A 30 7.10 -10.30 -10.86
CA LEU A 30 6.10 -10.21 -11.93
C LEU A 30 5.64 -8.78 -12.19
N TYR A 31 5.31 -8.02 -11.14
CA TYR A 31 4.87 -6.64 -11.32
C TYR A 31 5.94 -5.79 -12.01
N TYR A 32 7.18 -5.89 -11.55
CA TYR A 32 8.30 -5.10 -12.08
C TYR A 32 8.66 -5.48 -13.51
N LEU A 33 8.56 -6.76 -13.86
CA LEU A 33 8.71 -7.22 -15.24
C LEU A 33 7.59 -6.68 -16.13
N LEU A 34 6.34 -6.70 -15.65
CA LEU A 34 5.21 -6.13 -16.38
C LEU A 34 5.37 -4.63 -16.58
N VAL A 35 5.78 -3.88 -15.54
CA VAL A 35 6.06 -2.43 -15.66
C VAL A 35 7.15 -2.18 -16.69
N ARG A 36 8.22 -2.98 -16.70
CA ARG A 36 9.29 -2.83 -17.66
C ARG A 36 8.83 -3.06 -19.10
N ILE A 37 8.09 -4.14 -19.35
CA ILE A 37 7.53 -4.43 -20.68
C ILE A 37 6.55 -3.32 -21.10
N TRP A 38 5.67 -2.91 -20.17
CA TRP A 38 4.68 -1.86 -20.38
C TRP A 38 5.34 -0.54 -20.77
N THR A 39 6.31 -0.09 -19.97
CA THR A 39 7.02 1.16 -20.22
C THR A 39 7.80 1.09 -21.53
N GLN A 40 8.52 0.00 -21.82
CA GLN A 40 9.23 -0.17 -23.10
C GLN A 40 8.31 -0.05 -24.32
N PHE A 41 7.08 -0.55 -24.21
CA PHE A 41 6.09 -0.45 -25.28
C PHE A 41 5.53 0.99 -25.42
N TRP A 42 5.11 1.60 -24.31
CA TRP A 42 4.40 2.89 -24.33
C TRP A 42 5.31 4.12 -24.41
N MET A 43 6.57 4.03 -23.96
CA MET A 43 7.52 5.15 -24.03
C MET A 43 7.81 5.59 -25.47
N GLN A 44 7.64 4.69 -26.46
CA GLN A 44 7.78 5.04 -27.88
C GLN A 44 6.74 6.08 -28.34
N TRP A 45 5.59 6.13 -27.66
CA TRP A 45 4.45 6.99 -28.01
C TRP A 45 4.34 8.20 -27.06
N PHE A 46 4.64 8.00 -25.78
CA PHE A 46 4.41 8.98 -24.71
C PHE A 46 5.70 9.53 -24.07
N GLY A 47 6.87 9.07 -24.51
CA GLY A 47 8.17 9.48 -23.98
C GLY A 47 8.44 8.99 -22.55
N ASN A 48 9.55 9.49 -21.98
CA ASN A 48 10.01 9.18 -20.63
C ASN A 48 9.19 9.96 -19.60
N SER A 49 8.09 9.37 -19.12
CA SER A 49 7.22 9.99 -18.13
C SER A 49 6.89 9.05 -16.97
N VAL A 50 6.88 9.60 -15.75
CA VAL A 50 6.44 8.90 -14.53
C VAL A 50 4.98 8.44 -14.66
N ALA A 51 4.15 9.13 -15.45
CA ALA A 51 2.78 8.73 -15.71
C ALA A 51 2.70 7.38 -16.44
N VAL A 52 3.64 7.09 -17.35
CA VAL A 52 3.69 5.81 -18.09
C VAL A 52 4.01 4.64 -17.17
N PHE A 53 4.88 4.85 -16.17
CA PHE A 53 5.17 3.84 -15.14
C PHE A 53 3.95 3.54 -14.27
N ARG A 54 3.21 4.58 -13.88
CA ARG A 54 2.04 4.46 -13.00
C ARG A 54 0.81 3.92 -13.74
N SER A 55 0.70 4.11 -15.05
CA SER A 55 -0.50 3.75 -15.81
C SER A 55 -0.80 2.25 -15.81
N LEU A 56 0.21 1.38 -15.69
CA LEU A 56 -0.03 -0.06 -15.52
C LEU A 56 -0.83 -0.35 -14.24
N SER A 57 -0.48 0.28 -13.12
CA SER A 57 -1.21 0.14 -11.85
C SER A 57 -2.65 0.61 -11.96
N VAL A 58 -2.90 1.69 -12.72
CA VAL A 58 -4.25 2.18 -13.00
C VAL A 58 -5.06 1.14 -13.76
N VAL A 59 -4.49 0.56 -14.82
CA VAL A 59 -5.15 -0.49 -15.62
C VAL A 59 -5.48 -1.72 -14.78
N LEU A 60 -4.54 -2.19 -13.97
CA LEU A 60 -4.73 -3.34 -13.07
C LEU A 60 -5.80 -3.06 -11.99
N SER A 61 -5.85 -1.83 -11.47
CA SER A 61 -6.87 -1.41 -10.51
C SER A 61 -8.26 -1.33 -11.14
N ILE A 62 -8.37 -0.80 -12.37
CA ILE A 62 -9.64 -0.80 -13.13
C ILE A 62 -10.10 -2.24 -13.40
N LEU A 63 -9.18 -3.12 -13.81
CA LEU A 63 -9.47 -4.53 -14.07
C LEU A 63 -9.90 -5.30 -12.80
N THR A 64 -9.50 -4.83 -11.61
CA THR A 64 -9.97 -5.41 -10.34
C THR A 64 -11.48 -5.29 -10.20
N LEU A 65 -12.12 -4.21 -10.67
CA LEU A 65 -13.56 -3.98 -10.50
C LEU A 65 -14.46 -5.05 -11.16
N PRO A 66 -14.29 -5.42 -12.45
CA PRO A 66 -15.06 -6.52 -13.04
C PRO A 66 -14.72 -7.88 -12.41
N CYS A 67 -13.47 -8.12 -12.01
CA CYS A 67 -13.10 -9.34 -11.29
C CYS A 67 -13.76 -9.40 -9.90
N LEU A 68 -13.90 -8.26 -9.23
CA LEU A 68 -14.57 -8.14 -7.94
C LEU A 68 -16.07 -8.37 -8.10
N TYR A 69 -16.67 -7.86 -9.17
CA TYR A 69 -18.05 -8.19 -9.50
C TYR A 69 -18.25 -9.70 -9.69
N TRP A 70 -17.33 -10.37 -10.38
CA TRP A 70 -17.37 -11.82 -10.55
C TRP A 70 -17.24 -12.56 -9.20
N LEU A 71 -16.28 -12.18 -8.34
CA LEU A 71 -16.17 -12.72 -6.98
C LEU A 71 -17.48 -12.55 -6.20
N CYS A 72 -18.03 -11.34 -6.19
CA CYS A 72 -19.28 -11.02 -5.51
C CYS A 72 -20.47 -11.81 -6.08
N ALA A 73 -20.49 -12.11 -7.37
CA ALA A 73 -21.51 -12.93 -8.00
C ALA A 73 -21.47 -14.39 -7.55
N GLU A 74 -20.29 -14.93 -7.21
CA GLU A 74 -20.14 -16.27 -6.65
C GLU A 74 -20.47 -16.32 -5.14
N LEU A 75 -20.38 -15.18 -4.42
CA LEU A 75 -20.56 -15.10 -2.96
C LEU A 75 -21.95 -14.64 -2.50
N PHE A 76 -22.57 -13.72 -3.22
CA PHE A 76 -23.78 -13.03 -2.77
C PHE A 76 -24.90 -13.19 -3.80
N GLU A 77 -26.09 -13.54 -3.35
CA GLU A 77 -27.27 -13.67 -4.22
C GLU A 77 -27.87 -12.30 -4.58
N LEU A 78 -27.91 -11.38 -3.61
CA LEU A 78 -28.50 -10.05 -3.77
C LEU A 78 -27.62 -9.14 -4.63
N SER A 79 -28.15 -8.71 -5.79
CA SER A 79 -27.46 -7.80 -6.72
C SER A 79 -27.03 -6.48 -6.08
N LEU A 80 -27.87 -5.92 -5.20
CA LEU A 80 -27.57 -4.71 -4.44
C LEU A 80 -26.26 -4.86 -3.65
N THR A 81 -26.02 -6.01 -3.02
CA THR A 81 -24.77 -6.24 -2.26
C THR A 81 -23.56 -6.11 -3.19
N ARG A 82 -23.62 -6.69 -4.39
CA ARG A 82 -22.54 -6.65 -5.37
C ARG A 82 -22.25 -5.21 -5.80
N SER A 83 -23.29 -4.46 -6.15
CA SER A 83 -23.15 -3.05 -6.55
C SER A 83 -22.60 -2.17 -5.44
N LEU A 84 -23.01 -2.39 -4.18
CA LEU A 84 -22.48 -1.64 -3.04
C LEU A 84 -21.01 -1.96 -2.79
N ILE A 85 -20.60 -3.23 -2.90
CA ILE A 85 -19.18 -3.62 -2.78
C ILE A 85 -18.34 -2.90 -3.83
N LEU A 86 -18.77 -2.92 -5.10
CA LEU A 86 -18.06 -2.22 -6.17
C LEU A 86 -17.97 -0.72 -5.90
N SER A 87 -19.07 -0.12 -5.45
CA SER A 87 -19.12 1.32 -5.16
C SER A 87 -18.13 1.70 -4.06
N LEU A 88 -18.11 0.97 -2.95
CA LEU A 88 -17.20 1.23 -1.82
C LEU A 88 -15.74 1.02 -2.20
N VAL A 89 -15.41 -0.02 -2.99
CA VAL A 89 -14.03 -0.27 -3.44
C VAL A 89 -13.57 0.77 -4.46
N ALA A 90 -14.44 1.17 -5.39
CA ALA A 90 -14.11 2.14 -6.44
C ALA A 90 -13.82 3.55 -5.90
N VAL A 91 -14.46 3.94 -4.79
CA VAL A 91 -14.28 5.26 -4.16
C VAL A 91 -13.42 5.22 -2.90
N SER A 92 -12.77 4.09 -2.61
CA SER A 92 -11.96 3.93 -1.41
C SER A 92 -10.59 4.59 -1.59
N PRO A 93 -10.19 5.58 -0.75
CA PRO A 93 -8.91 6.28 -0.86
C PRO A 93 -7.71 5.34 -0.90
N LEU A 94 -7.74 4.25 -0.12
CA LEU A 94 -6.70 3.21 -0.14
C LEU A 94 -6.46 2.60 -1.53
N HIS A 95 -7.52 2.25 -2.26
CA HIS A 95 -7.43 1.58 -3.55
C HIS A 95 -7.02 2.57 -4.64
N VAL A 96 -7.54 3.79 -4.60
CA VAL A 96 -7.15 4.87 -5.53
C VAL A 96 -5.67 5.25 -5.36
N LEU A 97 -5.19 5.36 -4.12
CA LEU A 97 -3.79 5.61 -3.81
C LEU A 97 -2.89 4.55 -4.47
N TYR A 98 -3.18 3.26 -4.27
CA TYR A 98 -2.36 2.18 -4.84
C TYR A 98 -2.54 1.99 -6.36
N ALA A 99 -3.63 2.50 -6.94
CA ALA A 99 -3.79 2.61 -8.39
C ALA A 99 -2.79 3.60 -9.01
N GLN A 100 -2.36 4.61 -8.24
CA GLN A 100 -1.46 5.67 -8.69
C GLN A 100 0.01 5.42 -8.32
N GLU A 101 0.31 4.39 -7.53
CA GLU A 101 1.68 4.02 -7.21
C GLU A 101 2.25 3.02 -8.22
N ALA A 102 3.50 3.26 -8.67
CA ALA A 102 4.25 2.29 -9.46
C ALA A 102 4.82 1.17 -8.55
N ARG A 103 3.93 0.45 -7.86
CA ARG A 103 4.22 -0.67 -6.93
C ARG A 103 3.26 -1.83 -7.14
N GLU A 104 3.65 -3.00 -6.65
CA GLU A 104 2.98 -4.29 -6.91
C GLU A 104 1.57 -4.44 -6.33
N TYR A 105 1.13 -3.53 -5.47
CA TYR A 105 -0.13 -3.65 -4.73
C TYR A 105 -1.37 -3.72 -5.64
N SER A 106 -1.39 -2.98 -6.75
CA SER A 106 -2.49 -3.06 -7.73
C SER A 106 -2.62 -4.47 -8.33
N LEU A 107 -1.49 -5.11 -8.67
CA LEU A 107 -1.47 -6.49 -9.17
C LEU A 107 -1.89 -7.48 -8.08
N TRP A 108 -1.44 -7.25 -6.85
CA TRP A 108 -1.75 -8.12 -5.72
C TRP A 108 -3.25 -8.09 -5.38
N ILE A 109 -3.87 -6.91 -5.34
CA ILE A 109 -5.33 -6.76 -5.16
C ILE A 109 -6.09 -7.56 -6.23
N LEU A 110 -5.72 -7.39 -7.50
CA LEU A 110 -6.31 -8.12 -8.61
C LEU A 110 -6.17 -9.64 -8.42
N ALA A 111 -4.99 -10.13 -8.02
CA ALA A 111 -4.73 -11.54 -7.78
C ALA A 111 -5.54 -12.12 -6.61
N ILE A 112 -5.73 -11.35 -5.52
CA ILE A 112 -6.58 -11.74 -4.38
C ILE A 112 -8.01 -11.98 -4.86
N VAL A 113 -8.56 -11.02 -5.60
CA VAL A 113 -9.94 -11.07 -6.09
C VAL A 113 -10.13 -12.19 -7.12
N LEU A 114 -9.22 -12.29 -8.10
CA LEU A 114 -9.26 -13.33 -9.13
C LEU A 114 -9.14 -14.73 -8.54
N SER A 115 -8.22 -14.96 -7.60
CA SER A 115 -8.06 -16.27 -6.97
C SER A 115 -9.28 -16.68 -6.16
N GLY A 116 -9.91 -15.75 -5.45
CA GLY A 116 -11.18 -15.98 -4.78
C GLY A 116 -12.29 -16.39 -5.75
N ALA A 117 -12.45 -15.64 -6.84
CA ALA A 117 -13.49 -15.91 -7.83
C ALA A 117 -13.25 -17.25 -8.55
N ALA A 118 -12.00 -17.52 -8.95
CA ALA A 118 -11.59 -18.75 -9.60
C ALA A 118 -11.79 -19.97 -8.68
N LEU A 119 -11.46 -19.86 -7.39
CA LEU A 119 -11.67 -20.93 -6.41
C LEU A 119 -13.16 -21.26 -6.28
N LEU A 120 -14.00 -20.24 -6.06
CA LEU A 120 -15.44 -20.45 -5.89
C LEU A 120 -16.09 -21.01 -7.14
N ARG A 121 -15.66 -20.57 -8.33
CA ARG A 121 -16.09 -21.15 -9.61
C ARG A 121 -15.62 -22.60 -9.76
N ALA A 122 -14.38 -22.92 -9.37
CA ALA A 122 -13.86 -24.28 -9.46
C ALA A 122 -14.62 -25.25 -8.54
N ILE A 123 -14.98 -24.81 -7.33
CA ILE A 123 -15.84 -25.56 -6.42
C ILE A 123 -17.25 -25.73 -7.00
N ARG A 124 -17.82 -24.70 -7.63
CA ARG A 124 -19.16 -24.77 -8.22
C ARG A 124 -19.23 -25.67 -9.45
N LEU A 125 -18.26 -25.56 -10.37
CA LEU A 125 -18.29 -26.25 -11.66
C LEU A 125 -17.58 -27.61 -11.66
N GLN A 126 -16.62 -27.83 -10.77
CA GLN A 126 -15.83 -29.07 -10.67
C GLN A 126 -15.16 -29.52 -11.99
N THR A 127 -14.85 -28.58 -12.89
CA THR A 127 -14.19 -28.87 -14.17
C THR A 127 -12.67 -28.71 -14.07
N GLN A 128 -11.92 -29.50 -14.85
CA GLN A 128 -10.45 -29.40 -14.92
C GLN A 128 -9.98 -28.01 -15.34
N ALA A 129 -10.67 -27.37 -16.29
CA ALA A 129 -10.37 -26.01 -16.72
C ALA A 129 -10.45 -25.01 -15.55
N SER A 130 -11.48 -25.12 -14.69
CA SER A 130 -11.64 -24.20 -13.56
C SER A 130 -10.53 -24.39 -12.51
N TRP A 131 -10.13 -25.63 -12.24
CA TRP A 131 -9.00 -25.92 -11.36
C TRP A 131 -7.65 -25.46 -11.92
N ARG A 132 -7.45 -25.55 -13.24
CA ARG A 132 -6.25 -24.99 -13.92
C ARG A 132 -6.20 -23.47 -13.82
N ILE A 133 -7.35 -22.80 -14.03
CA ILE A 133 -7.46 -21.35 -13.83
C ILE A 133 -7.11 -20.99 -12.39
N TYR A 134 -7.66 -21.72 -11.41
CA TYR A 134 -7.33 -21.50 -10.00
C TYR A 134 -5.83 -21.69 -9.72
N ALA A 135 -5.20 -22.77 -10.21
CA ALA A 135 -3.76 -22.99 -10.07
C ALA A 135 -2.95 -21.82 -10.64
N ALA A 136 -3.33 -21.31 -11.82
CA ALA A 136 -2.69 -20.14 -12.43
C ALA A 136 -2.83 -18.88 -11.56
N THR A 137 -3.99 -18.67 -10.91
CA THR A 137 -4.17 -17.54 -9.99
C THR A 137 -3.31 -17.64 -8.73
N ILE A 138 -2.97 -18.85 -8.27
CA ILE A 138 -2.02 -19.04 -7.15
C ILE A 138 -0.60 -18.64 -7.58
N VAL A 139 -0.15 -19.08 -8.76
CA VAL A 139 1.14 -18.65 -9.32
C VAL A 139 1.18 -17.13 -9.44
N LEU A 140 0.15 -16.54 -10.07
CA LEU A 140 -0.01 -15.09 -10.22
C LEU A 140 0.08 -14.35 -8.88
N GLY A 141 -0.65 -14.84 -7.86
CA GLY A 141 -0.68 -14.24 -6.53
C GLY A 141 0.68 -14.28 -5.83
N LEU A 142 1.35 -15.43 -5.81
CA LEU A 142 2.66 -15.58 -5.16
C LEU A 142 3.74 -14.74 -5.87
N TYR A 143 3.71 -14.68 -7.20
CA TYR A 143 4.61 -13.82 -7.97
C TYR A 143 4.23 -12.33 -7.93
N SER A 144 3.05 -11.97 -7.42
CA SER A 144 2.67 -10.56 -7.21
C SER A 144 3.20 -10.03 -5.88
N HIS A 145 3.07 -10.79 -4.79
CA HIS A 145 3.47 -10.36 -3.45
C HIS A 145 3.59 -11.56 -2.49
N LEU A 146 4.64 -11.60 -1.66
CA LEU A 146 4.90 -12.74 -0.77
C LEU A 146 3.77 -13.00 0.25
N LEU A 147 3.14 -11.95 0.77
CA LEU A 147 2.02 -12.07 1.71
C LEU A 147 0.76 -12.72 1.09
N PHE A 148 0.73 -12.97 -0.22
CA PHE A 148 -0.32 -13.79 -0.83
C PHE A 148 -0.36 -15.21 -0.24
N VAL A 149 0.72 -15.70 0.38
CA VAL A 149 0.72 -16.97 1.12
C VAL A 149 -0.41 -17.03 2.16
N TRP A 150 -0.70 -15.94 2.87
CA TRP A 150 -1.78 -15.89 3.86
C TRP A 150 -3.16 -15.97 3.22
N VAL A 151 -3.30 -15.47 1.99
CA VAL A 151 -4.53 -15.60 1.20
C VAL A 151 -4.71 -17.05 0.73
N ALA A 152 -3.63 -17.71 0.30
CA ALA A 152 -3.67 -19.13 -0.05
C ALA A 152 -4.01 -20.02 1.16
N ILE A 153 -3.46 -19.72 2.34
CA ILE A 153 -3.80 -20.40 3.60
C ILE A 153 -5.28 -20.13 3.96
N ALA A 154 -5.76 -18.91 3.82
CA ALA A 154 -7.18 -18.58 4.04
C ALA A 154 -8.09 -19.41 3.14
N GLN A 155 -7.73 -19.55 1.87
CA GLN A 155 -8.44 -20.39 0.89
C GLN A 155 -8.39 -21.88 1.26
N SER A 156 -7.25 -22.37 1.78
CA SER A 156 -7.13 -23.74 2.28
C SER A 156 -8.06 -23.99 3.45
N LEU A 157 -8.04 -23.10 4.45
CA LEU A 157 -8.93 -23.17 5.62
C LEU A 157 -10.40 -23.12 5.19
N PHE A 158 -10.75 -22.22 4.26
CA PHE A 158 -12.08 -22.16 3.68
C PHE A 158 -12.51 -23.51 3.07
N VAL A 159 -11.69 -24.10 2.19
CA VAL A 159 -12.02 -25.38 1.53
C VAL A 159 -12.15 -26.51 2.54
N PHE A 160 -11.19 -26.67 3.45
CA PHE A 160 -11.25 -27.75 4.43
C PHE A 160 -12.45 -27.62 5.36
N VAL A 161 -12.77 -26.42 5.86
CA VAL A 161 -13.93 -26.22 6.74
C VAL A 161 -15.25 -26.33 5.95
N HIS A 162 -15.27 -25.94 4.68
CA HIS A 162 -16.43 -26.09 3.79
C HIS A 162 -16.76 -27.57 3.56
N GLU A 163 -15.73 -28.39 3.34
CA GLU A 163 -15.82 -29.84 3.11
C GLU A 163 -15.84 -30.65 4.43
N ASN A 164 -15.97 -30.00 5.58
CA ASN A 164 -15.93 -30.62 6.93
C ASN A 164 -14.70 -31.53 7.15
N PHE A 165 -13.55 -31.15 6.61
CA PHE A 165 -12.28 -31.88 6.65
C PHE A 165 -12.34 -33.28 6.00
N GLN A 166 -13.37 -33.54 5.19
CA GLN A 166 -13.52 -34.82 4.50
C GLN A 166 -12.68 -34.85 3.22
N ARG A 167 -12.16 -36.04 2.88
CA ARG A 167 -11.45 -36.27 1.61
C ARG A 167 -12.46 -36.37 0.46
N SER A 168 -12.89 -35.23 -0.05
CA SER A 168 -13.78 -35.13 -1.21
C SER A 168 -13.02 -34.95 -2.53
N LYS A 169 -13.71 -35.14 -3.66
CA LYS A 169 -13.17 -34.83 -5.00
C LYS A 169 -12.74 -33.36 -5.11
N THR A 170 -13.47 -32.47 -4.44
CA THR A 170 -13.17 -31.04 -4.36
C THR A 170 -11.88 -30.79 -3.59
N THR A 171 -11.74 -31.38 -2.40
CA THR A 171 -10.51 -31.28 -1.59
C THR A 171 -9.29 -31.82 -2.34
N ALA A 172 -9.42 -32.98 -3.01
CA ALA A 172 -8.32 -33.55 -3.79
C ALA A 172 -7.94 -32.69 -5.01
N SER A 173 -8.93 -32.09 -5.69
CA SER A 173 -8.67 -31.21 -6.85
C SER A 173 -8.08 -29.87 -6.42
N TYR A 174 -8.56 -29.32 -5.30
CA TYR A 174 -7.99 -28.15 -4.65
C TYR A 174 -6.52 -28.36 -4.26
N LEU A 175 -6.21 -29.47 -3.59
CA LEU A 175 -4.84 -29.79 -3.18
C LEU A 175 -3.90 -29.93 -4.38
N ARG A 176 -4.32 -30.63 -5.45
CA ARG A 176 -3.54 -30.73 -6.68
C ARG A 176 -3.32 -29.36 -7.33
N ALA A 177 -4.37 -28.55 -7.47
CA ALA A 177 -4.26 -27.22 -8.08
C ALA A 177 -3.37 -26.29 -7.25
N SER A 178 -3.52 -26.29 -5.93
CA SER A 178 -2.69 -25.50 -5.01
C SER A 178 -1.23 -25.94 -5.04
N LEU A 179 -0.98 -27.27 -5.07
CA LEU A 179 0.37 -27.81 -5.19
C LEU A 179 1.03 -27.39 -6.51
N ILE A 180 0.33 -27.50 -7.64
CA ILE A 180 0.83 -27.01 -8.94
C ILE A 180 1.16 -25.51 -8.87
N GLY A 181 0.27 -24.72 -8.24
CA GLY A 181 0.48 -23.28 -8.07
C GLY A 181 1.71 -22.95 -7.24
N VAL A 182 1.90 -23.63 -6.10
CA VAL A 182 3.06 -23.45 -5.22
C VAL A 182 4.35 -23.92 -5.90
N LEU A 183 4.33 -25.05 -6.61
CA LEU A 183 5.49 -25.54 -7.37
C LEU A 183 5.89 -24.57 -8.48
N GLY A 184 4.93 -23.86 -9.11
CA GLY A 184 5.23 -22.80 -10.07
C GLY A 184 6.01 -21.63 -9.47
N PHE A 185 5.87 -21.38 -8.16
CA PHE A 185 6.60 -20.33 -7.44
C PHE A 185 7.97 -20.79 -6.88
N LEU A 186 8.30 -22.08 -7.00
CA LEU A 186 9.54 -22.65 -6.48
C LEU A 186 10.82 -21.91 -6.90
N PRO A 187 10.98 -21.41 -8.15
CA PRO A 187 12.18 -20.67 -8.53
C PRO A 187 12.44 -19.43 -7.65
N TRP A 188 11.39 -18.69 -7.28
CA TRP A 188 11.55 -17.51 -6.42
C TRP A 188 11.74 -17.89 -4.95
N VAL A 189 11.14 -19.01 -4.50
CA VAL A 189 11.39 -19.55 -3.16
C VAL A 189 12.87 -19.84 -2.97
N LEU A 190 13.54 -20.43 -3.96
CA LEU A 190 14.99 -20.67 -3.91
C LEU A 190 15.77 -19.36 -3.77
N ILE A 191 15.41 -18.32 -4.55
CA ILE A 191 16.04 -17.00 -4.45
C ILE A 191 15.84 -16.38 -3.05
N ALA A 192 14.62 -16.48 -2.51
CA ALA A 192 14.30 -15.99 -1.18
C ALA A 192 15.09 -16.72 -0.09
N ILE A 193 15.26 -18.05 -0.21
CA ILE A 193 16.07 -18.86 0.70
C ILE A 193 17.55 -18.45 0.64
N LEU A 194 18.10 -18.26 -0.55
CA LEU A 194 19.49 -17.83 -0.74
C LEU A 194 19.77 -16.43 -0.18
N ASN A 195 18.74 -15.60 -0.01
CA ASN A 195 18.84 -14.23 0.50
C ASN A 195 18.10 -14.03 1.83
N LEU A 196 17.93 -15.10 2.64
CA LEU A 196 17.20 -15.05 3.92
C LEU A 196 17.73 -13.98 4.88
N SER A 197 19.03 -13.72 4.87
CA SER A 197 19.63 -12.68 5.71
C SER A 197 19.10 -11.27 5.41
N GLN A 198 18.76 -10.97 4.15
CA GLN A 198 18.16 -9.70 3.78
C GLN A 198 16.70 -9.60 4.26
N LEU A 199 15.94 -10.69 4.15
CA LEU A 199 14.58 -10.77 4.69
C LEU A 199 14.57 -10.59 6.22
N GLY A 200 15.54 -11.19 6.92
CA GLY A 200 15.73 -11.03 8.37
C GLY A 200 15.87 -9.56 8.76
N LYS A 201 16.76 -8.81 8.09
CA LYS A 201 16.95 -7.37 8.36
C LYS A 201 15.66 -6.56 8.20
N ILE A 202 14.82 -6.88 7.22
CA ILE A 202 13.55 -6.18 6.98
C ILE A 202 12.57 -6.46 8.14
N VAL A 203 12.53 -7.70 8.62
CA VAL A 203 11.71 -8.11 9.76
C VAL A 203 12.21 -7.48 11.04
N ASP A 204 13.51 -7.52 11.29
CA ASP A 204 14.15 -6.94 12.48
C ASP A 204 13.92 -5.43 12.56
N ALA A 205 14.03 -4.73 11.43
CA ALA A 205 13.74 -3.29 11.35
C ALA A 205 12.26 -2.93 11.65
N ALA A 206 11.35 -3.91 11.63
CA ALA A 206 9.94 -3.74 11.97
C ALA A 206 9.64 -4.02 13.45
N ILE A 207 10.55 -4.64 14.20
CA ILE A 207 10.41 -4.86 15.64
C ILE A 207 10.77 -3.56 16.36
N LYS A 208 9.77 -2.98 17.02
CA LYS A 208 9.91 -1.76 17.82
C LYS A 208 8.94 -1.87 18.99
N GLU A 209 9.43 -1.63 20.20
CA GLU A 209 8.56 -1.57 21.38
C GLU A 209 7.47 -0.52 21.16
N THR A 210 6.22 -0.98 21.07
CA THR A 210 5.06 -0.11 20.88
C THR A 210 3.94 -0.51 21.83
N SER A 211 3.17 0.49 22.26
CA SER A 211 2.03 0.28 23.14
C SER A 211 0.83 -0.33 22.39
N PRO A 212 0.07 -1.26 23.00
CA PRO A 212 -1.18 -1.76 22.41
C PRO A 212 -2.19 -0.65 22.06
N PHE A 213 -2.21 0.45 22.81
CA PHE A 213 -3.06 1.61 22.51
C PHE A 213 -2.63 2.31 21.23
N TYR A 214 -1.33 2.42 20.98
CA TYR A 214 -0.79 2.96 19.74
C TYR A 214 -1.15 2.07 18.55
N LEU A 215 -1.05 0.75 18.69
CA LEU A 215 -1.46 -0.20 17.65
C LEU A 215 -2.95 -0.08 17.34
N PHE A 216 -3.80 -0.02 18.37
CA PHE A 216 -5.24 0.21 18.19
C PHE A 216 -5.52 1.51 17.44
N PHE A 217 -4.85 2.60 17.80
CA PHE A 217 -4.96 3.88 17.11
C PHE A 217 -4.52 3.79 15.64
N VAL A 218 -3.39 3.13 15.36
CA VAL A 218 -2.93 2.94 13.97
C VAL A 218 -3.95 2.12 13.19
N TRP A 219 -4.50 1.05 13.74
CA TRP A 219 -5.50 0.23 13.06
C TRP A 219 -6.82 0.95 12.85
N SER A 220 -7.30 1.75 13.80
CA SER A 220 -8.51 2.55 13.65
C SER A 220 -8.32 3.62 12.56
N ARG A 221 -7.13 4.25 12.50
CA ARG A 221 -6.75 5.18 11.44
C ARG A 221 -6.60 4.50 10.09
N SER A 222 -6.03 3.29 10.05
CA SER A 222 -5.93 2.50 8.83
C SER A 222 -7.29 2.09 8.30
N LEU A 223 -8.19 1.64 9.18
CA LEU A 223 -9.58 1.35 8.83
C LEU A 223 -10.29 2.60 8.32
N ASN A 224 -10.04 3.76 8.93
CA ASN A 224 -10.57 5.03 8.44
C ASN A 224 -10.11 5.30 7.00
N ARG A 225 -8.80 5.16 6.71
CA ARG A 225 -8.17 5.32 5.38
C ARG A 225 -8.71 4.40 4.28
N VAL A 226 -9.37 3.30 4.65
CA VAL A 226 -10.06 2.40 3.70
C VAL A 226 -11.37 3.02 3.19
N PHE A 227 -12.02 3.88 3.97
CA PHE A 227 -13.33 4.45 3.62
C PHE A 227 -13.30 5.98 3.44
N LEU A 228 -12.44 6.67 4.17
CA LEU A 228 -12.35 8.13 4.31
C LEU A 228 -10.86 8.53 4.27
N SER A 229 -10.48 9.71 3.77
CA SER A 229 -9.06 10.12 3.77
C SER A 229 -8.60 10.70 5.11
N ALA A 230 -7.28 10.80 5.33
CA ALA A 230 -6.72 11.36 6.56
C ALA A 230 -7.17 12.82 6.81
N ASP A 231 -7.38 13.60 5.75
CA ASP A 231 -7.82 14.99 5.85
C ASP A 231 -9.31 15.14 6.12
N PHE A 232 -10.10 14.09 5.91
CA PHE A 232 -11.49 14.09 6.33
C PHE A 232 -11.60 14.28 7.85
N ASP A 233 -10.74 13.61 8.61
CA ASP A 233 -10.65 13.78 10.07
C ASP A 233 -10.23 15.21 10.46
N ALA A 234 -9.23 15.80 9.78
CA ALA A 234 -8.80 17.18 10.02
C ALA A 234 -9.86 18.23 9.61
N SER A 235 -10.73 17.90 8.65
CA SER A 235 -11.84 18.75 8.27
C SER A 235 -12.95 18.75 9.33
N ILE A 236 -13.30 17.59 9.88
CA ILE A 236 -14.27 17.48 10.98
C ILE A 236 -13.79 18.24 12.22
N ASP A 237 -12.49 18.13 12.52
CA ASP A 237 -11.84 18.83 13.63
C ASP A 237 -12.05 20.35 13.57
N ARG A 238 -11.97 20.94 12.37
CA ARG A 238 -12.23 22.38 12.17
C ARG A 238 -13.65 22.80 12.57
N TRP A 239 -14.65 21.95 12.33
CA TRP A 239 -16.06 22.34 12.45
C TRP A 239 -16.77 21.84 13.71
N SER A 240 -16.22 20.87 14.44
CA SER A 240 -16.93 20.25 15.57
C SER A 240 -16.17 20.37 16.90
N ALA A 241 -16.69 21.21 17.80
CA ALA A 241 -16.15 21.36 19.16
C ALA A 241 -16.15 20.05 19.96
N LEU A 242 -17.10 19.16 19.66
CA LEU A 242 -17.19 17.83 20.27
C LEU A 242 -16.02 16.93 19.85
N ASP A 243 -15.65 16.88 18.56
CA ASP A 243 -14.53 16.05 18.08
C ASP A 243 -13.20 16.55 18.66
N ARG A 244 -12.99 17.87 18.74
CA ARG A 244 -11.84 18.46 19.46
C ARG A 244 -11.76 18.01 20.91
N TRP A 245 -12.87 18.11 21.64
CA TRP A 245 -12.90 17.67 23.03
C TRP A 245 -12.58 16.18 23.17
N PHE A 246 -13.15 15.35 22.29
CA PHE A 246 -12.93 13.91 22.27
C PHE A 246 -11.47 13.54 21.96
N ARG A 247 -10.88 14.15 20.93
CA ARG A 247 -9.46 13.98 20.60
C ARG A 247 -8.56 14.42 21.74
N ASN A 248 -8.83 15.57 22.35
CA ASN A 248 -8.07 16.06 23.50
C ASN A 248 -8.14 15.10 24.69
N PHE A 249 -9.30 14.49 24.93
CA PHE A 249 -9.43 13.44 25.95
C PHE A 249 -8.52 12.25 25.64
N PHE A 250 -8.58 11.68 24.43
CA PHE A 250 -7.72 10.53 24.09
C PHE A 250 -6.24 10.88 24.05
N SER A 251 -5.89 12.08 23.59
CA SER A 251 -4.51 12.57 23.58
C SER A 251 -3.96 12.76 25.00
N GLY A 252 -4.74 13.36 25.90
CA GLY A 252 -4.32 13.60 27.28
C GLY A 252 -4.16 12.33 28.12
N TYR A 253 -5.05 11.34 27.95
CA TYR A 253 -5.03 10.12 28.77
C TYR A 253 -4.24 8.96 28.14
N PHE A 254 -4.28 8.81 26.81
CA PHE A 254 -3.75 7.64 26.11
C PHE A 254 -2.64 7.98 25.10
N GLN A 255 -2.27 9.26 24.97
CA GLN A 255 -1.25 9.73 24.02
C GLN A 255 -1.57 9.35 22.56
N VAL A 256 -2.86 9.30 22.20
CA VAL A 256 -3.34 8.98 20.84
C VAL A 256 -4.41 9.97 20.37
N ASP A 257 -4.38 10.33 19.09
CA ASP A 257 -5.30 11.30 18.47
C ASP A 257 -6.52 10.62 17.81
N LEU A 258 -7.33 9.96 18.64
CA LEU A 258 -8.50 9.20 18.17
C LEU A 258 -9.70 10.12 17.88
N GLY A 259 -10.18 10.14 16.63
CA GLY A 259 -11.36 10.91 16.21
C GLY A 259 -12.68 10.12 16.22
N PHE A 260 -13.82 10.81 16.20
CA PHE A 260 -15.14 10.14 16.18
C PHE A 260 -15.36 9.27 14.94
N SER A 261 -14.91 9.72 13.77
CA SER A 261 -15.10 8.99 12.52
C SER A 261 -14.41 7.62 12.56
N GLN A 262 -13.23 7.55 13.20
CA GLN A 262 -12.47 6.33 13.42
C GLN A 262 -13.23 5.37 14.34
N LEU A 263 -13.76 5.88 15.46
CA LEU A 263 -14.56 5.06 16.40
C LEU A 263 -15.83 4.51 15.73
N ILE A 264 -16.56 5.35 14.98
CA ILE A 264 -17.77 4.94 14.25
C ILE A 264 -17.44 3.81 13.29
N LEU A 265 -16.36 3.91 12.51
CA LEU A 265 -15.98 2.86 11.56
C LEU A 265 -15.54 1.57 12.24
N VAL A 266 -14.85 1.66 13.39
CA VAL A 266 -14.53 0.48 14.21
C VAL A 266 -15.82 -0.21 14.67
N VAL A 267 -16.79 0.54 15.20
CA VAL A 267 -18.08 0.01 15.63
C VAL A 267 -18.86 -0.60 14.47
N VAL A 268 -18.98 0.09 13.33
CA VAL A 268 -19.65 -0.41 12.13
C VAL A 268 -19.00 -1.69 11.63
N THR A 269 -17.67 -1.79 11.69
CA THR A 269 -16.93 -3.00 11.32
C THR A 269 -17.28 -4.15 12.25
N PHE A 270 -17.22 -3.97 13.57
CA PHE A 270 -17.61 -5.02 14.52
C PHE A 270 -19.06 -5.47 14.33
N VAL A 271 -19.99 -4.53 14.17
CA VAL A 271 -21.41 -4.82 13.91
C VAL A 271 -21.57 -5.59 12.60
N SER A 272 -20.84 -5.22 11.55
CA SER A 272 -20.89 -5.88 10.25
C SER A 272 -20.33 -7.31 10.30
N LEU A 273 -19.22 -7.53 11.01
CA LEU A 273 -18.65 -8.86 11.20
C LEU A 273 -19.56 -9.75 12.07
N TYR A 274 -20.17 -9.20 13.11
CA TYR A 274 -21.18 -9.89 13.91
C TYR A 274 -22.41 -10.26 13.06
N PHE A 275 -22.94 -9.32 12.27
CA PHE A 275 -24.09 -9.52 11.40
C PHE A 275 -23.81 -10.57 10.32
N LEU A 276 -22.65 -10.49 9.66
CA LEU A 276 -22.14 -11.51 8.74
C LEU A 276 -22.08 -12.87 9.43
N GLY A 277 -21.58 -12.90 10.66
CA GLY A 277 -21.50 -14.07 11.52
C GLY A 277 -22.84 -14.75 11.76
N ARG A 278 -23.91 -13.96 11.89
CA ARG A 278 -25.25 -14.44 12.26
C ARG A 278 -26.17 -14.73 11.08
N HIS A 279 -26.10 -13.92 10.02
CA HIS A 279 -27.13 -13.87 8.98
C HIS A 279 -26.65 -14.30 7.60
N ALA A 280 -25.34 -14.27 7.32
CA ALA A 280 -24.85 -14.65 6.00
C ALA A 280 -24.88 -16.17 5.80
N PRO A 281 -25.10 -16.64 4.55
CA PRO A 281 -24.96 -18.06 4.21
C PRO A 281 -23.61 -18.61 4.66
N ARG A 282 -23.59 -19.88 5.09
CA ARG A 282 -22.38 -20.54 5.64
C ARG A 282 -21.16 -20.37 4.73
N ARG A 283 -21.36 -20.51 3.40
CA ARG A 283 -20.30 -20.35 2.39
C ARG A 283 -19.70 -18.95 2.40
N THR A 284 -20.54 -17.91 2.32
CA THR A 284 -20.13 -16.50 2.31
C THR A 284 -19.42 -16.11 3.60
N ARG A 285 -20.04 -16.45 4.75
CA ARG A 285 -19.46 -16.19 6.07
C ARG A 285 -18.09 -16.83 6.22
N LEU A 286 -17.97 -18.11 5.88
CA LEU A 286 -16.71 -18.85 6.01
C LEU A 286 -15.62 -18.25 5.12
N PHE A 287 -15.93 -17.95 3.86
CA PHE A 287 -14.97 -17.38 2.92
C PHE A 287 -14.44 -16.03 3.42
N LEU A 288 -15.32 -15.12 3.84
CA LEU A 288 -14.91 -13.79 4.29
C LEU A 288 -14.19 -13.82 5.64
N LEU A 289 -14.68 -14.60 6.61
CA LEU A 289 -14.02 -14.69 7.92
C LEU A 289 -12.63 -15.33 7.83
N THR A 290 -12.47 -16.40 7.05
CA THR A 290 -11.14 -16.99 6.84
C THR A 290 -10.20 -16.03 6.12
N LEU A 291 -10.67 -15.28 5.12
CA LEU A 291 -9.88 -14.24 4.47
C LEU A 291 -9.42 -13.17 5.45
N ILE A 292 -10.33 -12.60 6.24
CA ILE A 292 -10.02 -11.52 7.21
C ILE A 292 -9.08 -12.01 8.30
N VAL A 293 -9.46 -13.08 8.99
CA VAL A 293 -8.76 -13.58 10.18
C VAL A 293 -7.35 -14.07 9.82
N THR A 294 -7.23 -14.88 8.76
CA THR A 294 -5.95 -15.52 8.39
C THR A 294 -4.95 -14.52 7.82
N THR A 295 -5.41 -13.40 7.26
CA THR A 295 -4.50 -12.38 6.71
C THR A 295 -4.18 -11.27 7.70
N ALA A 296 -5.03 -11.04 8.70
CA ALA A 296 -4.81 -10.05 9.75
C ALA A 296 -4.01 -10.59 10.94
N ILE A 297 -4.38 -11.76 11.48
CA ILE A 297 -3.79 -12.30 12.72
C ILE A 297 -2.26 -12.49 12.62
N PRO A 298 -1.70 -13.07 11.55
CA PRO A 298 -0.25 -13.28 11.48
C PRO A 298 0.58 -11.99 11.50
N LEU A 299 -0.04 -10.84 11.23
CA LEU A 299 0.61 -9.53 11.27
C LEU A 299 0.30 -8.78 12.57
N MET A 300 -0.95 -8.84 13.04
CA MET A 300 -1.40 -8.09 14.22
C MET A 300 -1.00 -8.77 15.54
N LEU A 301 -1.00 -10.10 15.59
CA LEU A 301 -0.74 -10.84 16.83
C LEU A 301 0.73 -10.74 17.28
N PRO A 302 1.74 -10.88 16.39
CA PRO A 302 3.12 -10.63 16.78
C PRO A 302 3.34 -9.19 17.23
N ASP A 303 2.70 -8.21 16.60
CA ASP A 303 2.81 -6.81 16.99
C ASP A 303 2.30 -6.60 18.44
N LEU A 304 1.20 -7.25 18.83
CA LEU A 304 0.62 -7.17 20.18
C LEU A 304 1.44 -7.90 21.26
N ILE A 305 1.97 -9.08 20.94
CA ILE A 305 2.62 -9.96 21.93
C ILE A 305 4.12 -9.67 22.04
N LEU A 306 4.78 -9.40 20.90
CA LEU A 306 6.24 -9.31 20.80
C LEU A 306 6.74 -7.88 20.63
N GLY A 307 5.86 -6.87 20.51
CA GLY A 307 6.27 -5.48 20.31
C GLY A 307 6.77 -5.20 18.89
N GLY A 308 5.87 -5.33 17.91
CA GLY A 308 6.16 -5.15 16.48
C GLY A 308 5.37 -4.01 15.85
N THR A 309 5.73 -3.64 14.62
CA THR A 309 5.01 -2.62 13.82
C THR A 309 4.67 -3.10 12.41
N GLN A 310 4.67 -4.41 12.15
CA GLN A 310 4.43 -4.92 10.80
C GLN A 310 3.02 -4.62 10.30
N SER A 311 2.01 -4.78 11.16
CA SER A 311 0.61 -4.49 10.89
C SER A 311 0.29 -3.01 10.73
N THR A 312 1.20 -2.11 11.14
CA THR A 312 1.04 -0.65 10.93
C THR A 312 1.13 -0.25 9.45
N ARG A 313 1.76 -1.11 8.63
CA ARG A 313 1.83 -0.92 7.18
C ARG A 313 0.51 -1.35 6.56
N ILE A 314 -0.40 -0.39 6.42
CA ILE A 314 -1.77 -0.58 5.90
C ILE A 314 -1.87 -1.51 4.68
N ARG A 315 -0.93 -1.44 3.73
CA ARG A 315 -0.91 -2.32 2.55
C ARG A 315 -0.92 -3.80 2.89
N TYR A 316 -0.26 -4.23 3.94
CA TYR A 316 -0.17 -5.65 4.28
C TYR A 316 -1.51 -6.25 4.72
N LEU A 317 -2.45 -5.40 5.17
CA LEU A 317 -3.79 -5.77 5.59
C LEU A 317 -4.85 -5.62 4.48
N ILE A 318 -4.46 -5.30 3.24
CA ILE A 318 -5.36 -5.18 2.08
C ILE A 318 -6.36 -6.36 1.95
N PRO A 319 -5.94 -7.64 2.06
CA PRO A 319 -6.89 -8.75 1.95
C PRO A 319 -7.97 -8.72 3.03
N ALA A 320 -7.61 -8.34 4.27
CA ALA A 320 -8.55 -8.19 5.37
C ALA A 320 -9.49 -7.00 5.14
N TYR A 321 -8.99 -5.87 4.63
CA TYR A 321 -9.81 -4.71 4.30
C TYR A 321 -10.81 -4.98 3.18
N LEU A 322 -10.43 -5.74 2.14
CA LEU A 322 -11.38 -6.21 1.14
C LEU A 322 -12.50 -7.05 1.78
N GLY A 323 -12.15 -7.96 2.68
CA GLY A 323 -13.11 -8.73 3.47
C GLY A 323 -14.06 -7.85 4.29
N ILE A 324 -13.52 -6.84 4.98
CA ILE A 324 -14.30 -5.89 5.79
C ILE A 324 -15.22 -5.03 4.93
N GLN A 325 -14.73 -4.49 3.80
CA GLN A 325 -15.55 -3.75 2.84
C GLN A 325 -16.73 -4.61 2.33
N MET A 326 -16.49 -5.88 2.04
CA MET A 326 -17.55 -6.83 1.66
C MET A 326 -18.56 -7.08 2.78
N ALA A 327 -18.10 -7.23 4.04
CA ALA A 327 -18.97 -7.43 5.19
C ALA A 327 -19.85 -6.21 5.48
N ILE A 328 -19.29 -5.00 5.41
CA ILE A 328 -20.02 -3.75 5.60
C ILE A 328 -21.06 -3.58 4.48
N ALA A 329 -20.67 -3.74 3.22
CA ALA A 329 -21.61 -3.66 2.10
C ALA A 329 -22.77 -4.67 2.24
N TYR A 330 -22.49 -5.89 2.70
CA TYR A 330 -23.52 -6.90 2.96
C TYR A 330 -24.52 -6.47 4.05
N LEU A 331 -24.03 -5.90 5.17
CA LEU A 331 -24.91 -5.34 6.21
C LEU A 331 -25.81 -4.25 5.62
N PHE A 332 -25.23 -3.25 4.96
CA PHE A 332 -25.98 -2.12 4.38
C PHE A 332 -27.00 -2.60 3.35
N ALA A 333 -26.60 -3.48 2.43
CA ALA A 333 -27.51 -4.01 1.41
C ALA A 333 -28.68 -4.76 2.04
N THR A 334 -28.43 -5.58 3.07
CA THR A 334 -29.47 -6.33 3.75
C THR A 334 -30.45 -5.39 4.45
N GLN A 335 -29.96 -4.45 5.26
CA GLN A 335 -30.79 -3.53 6.02
C GLN A 335 -31.61 -2.59 5.13
N ILE A 336 -31.03 -2.10 4.03
CA ILE A 336 -31.74 -1.26 3.05
C ILE A 336 -32.85 -2.04 2.34
N ASN A 337 -32.67 -3.35 2.14
CA ASN A 337 -33.64 -4.19 1.47
C ASN A 337 -34.77 -4.66 2.41
N THR A 338 -34.51 -4.87 3.70
CA THR A 338 -35.46 -5.50 4.63
C THR A 338 -36.23 -4.51 5.51
N LEU A 339 -35.67 -3.35 5.83
CA LEU A 339 -36.28 -2.44 6.81
C LEU A 339 -37.38 -1.53 6.25
N LYS A 340 -38.26 -1.07 7.15
CA LYS A 340 -39.32 -0.09 6.85
C LYS A 340 -38.73 1.29 6.49
N ARG A 341 -39.53 2.14 5.83
CA ARG A 341 -39.12 3.41 5.20
C ARG A 341 -38.22 4.31 6.06
N LEU A 342 -38.54 4.55 7.33
CA LEU A 342 -37.75 5.43 8.19
C LEU A 342 -36.34 4.89 8.46
N HIS A 343 -36.25 3.65 8.95
CA HIS A 343 -34.95 3.03 9.23
C HIS A 343 -34.15 2.77 7.96
N LYS A 344 -34.83 2.39 6.86
CA LYS A 344 -34.22 2.29 5.53
C LYS A 344 -33.55 3.61 5.11
N ALA A 345 -34.21 4.75 5.35
CA ALA A 345 -33.64 6.06 5.05
C ALA A 345 -32.36 6.32 5.84
N ILE A 346 -32.29 5.92 7.12
CA ILE A 346 -31.08 6.04 7.95
C ILE A 346 -29.91 5.24 7.34
N TRP A 347 -30.15 3.99 6.94
CA TRP A 347 -29.10 3.17 6.29
C TRP A 347 -28.69 3.72 4.93
N GLN A 348 -29.62 4.26 4.15
CA GLN A 348 -29.32 4.92 2.88
C GLN A 348 -28.48 6.18 3.08
N LEU A 349 -28.79 6.99 4.10
CA LEU A 349 -28.00 8.17 4.46
C LEU A 349 -26.60 7.78 4.93
N GLY A 350 -26.48 6.76 5.79
CA GLY A 350 -25.17 6.27 6.23
C GLY A 350 -24.31 5.75 5.06
N LEU A 351 -24.92 5.04 4.12
CA LEU A 351 -24.25 4.57 2.91
C LEU A 351 -23.82 5.74 2.02
N ALA A 352 -24.70 6.70 1.80
CA ALA A 352 -24.40 7.89 1.02
C ALA A 352 -23.24 8.68 1.65
N ALA A 353 -23.24 8.83 2.98
CA ALA A 353 -22.14 9.47 3.70
C ALA A 353 -20.81 8.74 3.53
N LEU A 354 -20.79 7.40 3.57
CA LEU A 354 -19.59 6.61 3.33
C LEU A 354 -19.06 6.78 1.89
N ILE A 355 -19.95 6.71 0.89
CA ILE A 355 -19.56 6.85 -0.52
C ILE A 355 -19.06 8.28 -0.79
N LEU A 356 -19.81 9.30 -0.36
CA LEU A 356 -19.42 10.70 -0.53
C LEU A 356 -18.13 11.02 0.21
N GLY A 357 -17.96 10.51 1.43
CA GLY A 357 -16.73 10.64 2.20
C GLY A 357 -15.52 10.02 1.50
N GLY A 358 -15.69 8.84 0.88
CA GLY A 358 -14.65 8.22 0.06
C GLY A 358 -14.30 9.04 -1.18
N ILE A 359 -15.31 9.53 -1.91
CA ILE A 359 -15.11 10.42 -3.08
C ILE A 359 -14.36 11.69 -2.66
N MET A 360 -14.82 12.37 -1.61
CA MET A 360 -14.14 13.57 -1.08
C MET A 360 -12.71 13.25 -0.67
N GLY A 361 -12.49 12.09 -0.05
CA GLY A 361 -11.16 11.65 0.32
C GLY A 361 -10.23 11.51 -0.89
N CYS A 362 -10.69 10.83 -1.94
CA CYS A 362 -9.95 10.70 -3.20
C CYS A 362 -9.69 12.05 -3.88
N LEU A 363 -10.67 12.97 -3.85
CA LEU A 363 -10.53 14.32 -4.42
C LEU A 363 -9.52 15.19 -3.65
N ASN A 364 -9.45 15.02 -2.33
CA ASN A 364 -8.50 15.72 -1.48
C ASN A 364 -7.07 15.19 -1.62
N ASP A 365 -6.91 13.88 -1.85
CA ASP A 365 -5.60 13.24 -2.04
C ASP A 365 -5.01 13.56 -3.44
N LEU A 366 -5.84 13.82 -4.45
CA LEU A 366 -5.44 14.08 -5.85
C LEU A 366 -4.40 15.21 -6.05
N PRO A 367 -4.56 16.42 -5.48
CA PRO A 367 -3.61 17.52 -5.66
C PRO A 367 -2.35 17.41 -4.79
N GLN A 368 -2.30 16.48 -3.83
CA GLN A 368 -1.20 16.41 -2.87
C GLN A 368 0.06 15.80 -3.49
N GLN A 369 1.18 16.52 -3.41
CA GLN A 369 2.48 16.01 -3.83
C GLN A 369 3.01 14.93 -2.86
N VAL A 370 2.68 15.07 -1.57
CA VAL A 370 3.00 14.11 -0.51
C VAL A 370 1.70 13.69 0.14
N THR A 371 1.29 12.44 -0.08
CA THR A 371 0.09 11.88 0.55
C THR A 371 0.45 11.22 1.87
N TRP A 372 -0.58 10.92 2.66
CA TRP A 372 -0.50 10.34 4.01
C TRP A 372 0.27 9.01 4.14
N ASN A 373 0.65 8.38 3.02
CA ASN A 373 1.37 7.11 2.98
C ASN A 373 2.90 7.27 2.84
N LYS A 374 3.39 8.51 2.66
CA LYS A 374 4.80 8.83 2.52
C LYS A 374 5.44 9.08 3.89
N ASP A 375 6.76 8.94 3.94
CA ASP A 375 7.52 9.24 5.15
C ASP A 375 7.39 10.73 5.46
N SER A 376 7.24 11.07 6.73
CA SER A 376 7.28 12.45 7.23
C SER A 376 8.49 13.26 6.75
N LYS A 377 9.62 12.62 6.44
CA LYS A 377 10.79 13.28 5.83
C LYS A 377 10.54 13.86 4.44
N THR A 378 9.49 13.38 3.76
CA THR A 378 9.15 13.82 2.39
C THR A 378 8.64 15.27 2.38
N GLU A 379 8.09 15.75 3.50
CA GLU A 379 7.59 17.12 3.66
C GLU A 379 8.72 18.15 3.56
N ASP A 380 9.96 17.76 3.88
CA ASP A 380 11.14 18.63 3.88
C ASP A 380 11.63 18.98 2.46
N TYR A 381 11.30 18.18 1.44
CA TYR A 381 11.82 18.38 0.09
C TYR A 381 11.33 19.68 -0.56
N LEU A 382 10.08 20.06 -0.32
CA LEU A 382 9.48 21.26 -0.91
C LEU A 382 10.13 22.57 -0.41
N PRO A 383 10.28 22.83 0.91
CA PRO A 383 10.97 24.03 1.36
C PRO A 383 12.46 24.04 0.98
N ILE A 384 13.11 22.86 0.95
CA ILE A 384 14.50 22.73 0.50
C ILE A 384 14.65 23.10 -0.98
N SER A 385 13.83 22.53 -1.87
CA SER A 385 13.90 22.83 -3.30
C SER A 385 13.58 24.29 -3.60
N GLN A 386 12.59 24.88 -2.93
CA GLN A 386 12.29 26.31 -3.04
C GLN A 386 13.48 27.19 -2.65
N SER A 387 14.18 26.84 -1.58
CA SER A 387 15.38 27.58 -1.14
C SER A 387 16.53 27.49 -2.15
N ILE A 388 16.69 26.34 -2.80
CA ILE A 388 17.71 26.14 -3.83
C ILE A 388 17.34 26.86 -5.13
N ASN A 389 16.09 26.77 -5.58
CA ASN A 389 15.65 27.37 -6.85
C ASN A 389 15.65 28.91 -6.83
N GLN A 390 15.62 29.52 -5.65
CA GLN A 390 15.80 30.98 -5.51
C GLN A 390 17.25 31.43 -5.72
N ALA A 391 18.21 30.52 -5.74
CA ALA A 391 19.62 30.84 -5.89
C ALA A 391 20.03 30.96 -7.37
N ILE A 392 21.00 31.84 -7.64
CA ILE A 392 21.50 32.07 -9.00
C ILE A 392 22.64 31.08 -9.29
N ASN A 393 22.45 30.20 -10.26
CA ASN A 393 23.43 29.17 -10.66
C ASN A 393 23.89 28.32 -9.45
N PRO A 394 22.97 27.56 -8.84
CA PRO A 394 23.26 26.80 -7.63
C PRO A 394 23.98 25.49 -7.91
N LEU A 395 24.90 25.14 -7.01
CA LEU A 395 25.50 23.81 -6.91
C LEU A 395 25.02 23.14 -5.62
N VAL A 396 24.40 21.97 -5.74
CA VAL A 396 24.03 21.12 -4.60
C VAL A 396 25.02 19.97 -4.50
N ILE A 397 25.69 19.86 -3.36
CA ILE A 397 26.65 18.82 -3.04
C ILE A 397 26.00 17.87 -2.03
N SER A 398 26.11 16.56 -2.24
CA SER A 398 25.56 15.59 -1.30
C SER A 398 26.30 14.26 -1.35
N ASN A 399 26.57 13.71 -0.17
CA ASN A 399 27.05 12.35 0.06
C ASN A 399 25.93 11.41 0.57
N THR A 400 24.67 11.88 0.58
CA THR A 400 23.53 11.06 0.98
C THR A 400 23.20 10.01 -0.10
N SER A 401 22.22 9.16 0.20
CA SER A 401 21.70 8.19 -0.77
C SER A 401 21.30 8.84 -2.10
N ALA A 402 21.76 8.26 -3.21
CA ALA A 402 21.37 8.67 -4.56
C ALA A 402 19.84 8.76 -4.75
N ILE A 403 19.05 7.92 -4.05
CA ILE A 403 17.58 7.96 -4.10
C ILE A 403 17.04 9.27 -3.50
N ARG A 404 17.64 9.77 -2.41
CA ARG A 404 17.20 11.04 -1.80
C ARG A 404 17.50 12.21 -2.72
N VAL A 405 18.69 12.25 -3.32
CA VAL A 405 19.04 13.32 -4.27
C VAL A 405 18.20 13.24 -5.54
N LEU A 406 17.92 12.02 -6.02
CA LEU A 406 17.01 11.77 -7.15
C LEU A 406 15.59 12.27 -6.86
N THR A 407 15.11 12.08 -5.63
CA THR A 407 13.81 12.60 -5.19
C THR A 407 13.79 14.13 -5.22
N LEU A 408 14.84 14.78 -4.68
CA LEU A 408 14.98 16.24 -4.73
C LEU A 408 15.03 16.77 -6.16
N SER A 409 15.74 16.07 -7.06
CA SER A 409 15.96 16.50 -8.44
C SER A 409 14.68 16.75 -9.25
N TYR A 410 13.52 16.21 -8.83
CA TYR A 410 12.24 16.47 -9.47
C TYR A 410 11.67 17.86 -9.21
N GLN A 411 12.13 18.53 -8.16
CA GLN A 411 11.67 19.86 -7.76
C GLN A 411 12.72 20.95 -8.01
N LEU A 412 13.92 20.58 -8.48
CA LEU A 412 14.99 21.52 -8.77
C LEU A 412 14.86 22.12 -10.18
N ASP A 413 15.23 23.38 -10.31
CA ASP A 413 15.29 24.06 -11.61
C ASP A 413 16.41 23.49 -12.50
N ALA A 414 16.23 23.60 -13.82
CA ALA A 414 17.11 22.95 -14.81
C ALA A 414 18.55 23.47 -14.81
N ASP A 415 18.79 24.67 -14.27
CA ASP A 415 20.12 25.28 -14.13
C ASP A 415 20.86 24.78 -12.87
N THR A 416 20.17 24.11 -11.95
CA THR A 416 20.79 23.54 -10.74
C THR A 416 21.71 22.38 -11.10
N LYS A 417 22.95 22.43 -10.63
CA LYS A 417 23.92 21.34 -10.79
C LYS A 417 24.04 20.51 -9.52
N LEU A 418 24.20 19.21 -9.69
CA LEU A 418 24.34 18.24 -8.61
C LEU A 418 25.76 17.67 -8.62
N LEU A 419 26.39 17.63 -7.45
CA LEU A 419 27.68 16.96 -7.22
C LEU A 419 27.47 15.87 -6.17
N LEU A 420 27.43 14.63 -6.63
CA LEU A 420 27.26 13.45 -5.78
C LEU A 420 28.63 12.95 -5.32
N LEU A 421 28.75 12.66 -4.03
CA LEU A 421 29.98 12.16 -3.42
C LEU A 421 29.77 10.70 -3.01
N ASP A 422 30.69 9.83 -3.44
CA ASP A 422 30.72 8.42 -3.01
C ASP A 422 31.38 8.24 -1.63
N SER A 423 32.00 9.29 -1.09
CA SER A 423 32.64 9.30 0.24
C SER A 423 32.56 10.68 0.87
N ASP A 424 32.88 10.78 2.15
CA ASP A 424 32.92 12.04 2.88
C ASP A 424 34.09 12.96 2.48
N GLN A 425 34.90 12.59 1.49
CA GLN A 425 36.02 13.41 1.02
C GLN A 425 35.56 14.62 0.22
N ILE A 426 36.03 15.81 0.61
CA ILE A 426 35.71 17.06 -0.09
C ILE A 426 36.39 17.11 -1.47
N PRO A 427 35.63 17.13 -2.58
CA PRO A 427 36.20 17.28 -3.92
C PRO A 427 36.68 18.72 -4.17
N GLN A 428 37.36 18.94 -5.30
CA GLN A 428 37.59 20.31 -5.77
C GLN A 428 36.26 20.94 -6.18
N ILE A 429 35.77 21.87 -5.37
CA ILE A 429 34.50 22.56 -5.65
C ILE A 429 34.73 23.63 -6.72
N PRO A 430 34.01 23.57 -7.85
CA PRO A 430 34.20 24.56 -8.91
C PRO A 430 33.85 25.97 -8.41
N THR A 431 34.67 26.95 -8.80
CA THR A 431 34.51 28.36 -8.43
C THR A 431 33.44 29.07 -9.27
N SER A 432 32.97 28.45 -10.36
CA SER A 432 31.97 28.98 -11.28
C SER A 432 30.57 29.15 -10.67
N PHE A 433 30.28 28.45 -9.57
CA PHE A 433 28.98 28.48 -8.91
C PHE A 433 28.95 29.56 -7.83
N ARG A 434 27.96 30.47 -7.89
CA ARG A 434 27.81 31.58 -6.95
C ARG A 434 27.28 31.15 -5.59
N GLN A 435 26.35 30.21 -5.58
CA GLN A 435 25.74 29.67 -4.36
C GLN A 435 25.90 28.16 -4.33
N LYS A 436 26.31 27.65 -3.17
CA LYS A 436 26.67 26.25 -2.97
C LYS A 436 25.94 25.75 -1.74
N PHE A 437 25.31 24.60 -1.87
CA PHE A 437 24.51 23.98 -0.84
C PHE A 437 25.02 22.59 -0.51
N LEU A 438 24.96 22.20 0.75
CA LEU A 438 25.08 20.80 1.17
C LEU A 438 23.68 20.28 1.46
N PHE A 439 23.27 19.25 0.71
CA PHE A 439 21.98 18.60 0.92
C PHE A 439 22.18 17.33 1.75
N ASP A 440 21.51 17.28 2.90
CA ASP A 440 21.50 16.14 3.83
C ASP A 440 22.90 15.55 4.10
N PRO A 441 23.89 16.39 4.46
CA PRO A 441 25.27 15.93 4.62
C PRO A 441 25.41 15.02 5.84
N SER A 442 26.40 14.12 5.81
CA SER A 442 26.86 13.44 7.02
C SER A 442 27.55 14.43 7.97
N ASP A 443 27.53 14.11 9.27
CA ASP A 443 28.25 14.90 10.29
C ASP A 443 29.75 14.97 9.96
N GLU A 444 30.34 13.89 9.46
CA GLU A 444 31.75 13.85 9.05
C GLU A 444 32.06 14.80 7.89
N LEU A 445 31.17 14.89 6.89
CA LEU A 445 31.34 15.81 5.79
C LEU A 445 31.27 17.27 6.28
N LEU A 446 30.34 17.59 7.18
CA LEU A 446 30.25 18.92 7.80
C LEU A 446 31.53 19.28 8.55
N GLU A 447 32.03 18.38 9.41
CA GLU A 447 33.29 18.57 10.13
C GLU A 447 34.48 18.81 9.19
N GLN A 448 34.56 18.10 8.06
CA GLN A 448 35.64 18.31 7.10
C GLN A 448 35.58 19.71 6.46
N PHE A 449 34.39 20.25 6.20
CA PHE A 449 34.24 21.61 5.67
C PHE A 449 34.72 22.65 6.68
N GLU A 450 34.36 22.47 7.95
CA GLU A 450 34.81 23.32 9.06
C GLU A 450 36.34 23.25 9.24
N ARG A 451 36.94 22.06 9.17
CA ARG A 451 38.41 21.88 9.24
C ARG A 451 39.15 22.60 8.11
N ARG A 452 38.52 22.76 6.95
CA ARG A 452 39.07 23.55 5.82
C ARG A 452 38.73 25.05 5.89
N GLN A 453 38.21 25.52 7.02
CA GLN A 453 37.79 26.90 7.26
C GLN A 453 36.72 27.39 6.28
N ILE A 454 35.89 26.48 5.74
CA ILE A 454 34.75 26.84 4.91
C ILE A 454 33.52 26.92 5.83
N GLN A 455 32.89 28.08 5.91
CA GLN A 455 31.74 28.27 6.78
C GLN A 455 30.50 27.56 6.21
N THR A 456 29.81 26.80 7.06
CA THR A 456 28.53 26.16 6.77
C THR A 456 27.45 26.82 7.62
N THR A 457 26.39 27.32 6.98
CA THR A 457 25.23 27.89 7.69
C THR A 457 23.98 27.08 7.38
N PRO A 458 23.24 26.58 8.38
CA PRO A 458 22.03 25.84 8.14
C PRO A 458 20.94 26.77 7.59
N ILE A 459 20.16 26.27 6.62
CA ILE A 459 19.01 26.98 6.02
C ILE A 459 17.72 26.29 6.45
N VAL A 460 17.70 24.97 6.39
CA VAL A 460 16.56 24.15 6.83
C VAL A 460 17.08 23.16 7.86
N GLU A 461 16.67 23.34 9.10
CA GLU A 461 16.95 22.44 10.22
C GLU A 461 15.71 21.59 10.52
N SER A 462 15.47 20.60 9.67
CA SER A 462 14.43 19.60 9.90
C SER A 462 15.02 18.19 9.81
N LYS A 463 14.21 17.18 9.46
CA LYS A 463 14.67 15.78 9.42
C LYS A 463 15.59 15.51 8.22
N ILE A 464 15.47 16.30 7.17
CA ILE A 464 16.41 16.42 6.07
C ILE A 464 16.98 17.83 6.10
N GLN A 465 18.28 17.94 6.14
CA GLN A 465 18.93 19.24 6.34
C GLN A 465 19.38 19.86 5.01
N LEU A 466 19.36 21.18 4.97
CA LEU A 466 19.99 21.97 3.90
C LEU A 466 20.93 22.98 4.52
N TRP A 467 22.19 22.97 4.10
CA TRP A 467 23.21 23.92 4.53
C TRP A 467 23.71 24.74 3.35
N ARG A 468 24.12 25.97 3.60
CA ARG A 468 24.79 26.83 2.64
C ARG A 468 26.28 26.90 2.96
N LEU A 469 27.10 26.76 1.93
CA LEU A 469 28.53 27.02 2.01
C LEU A 469 28.79 28.51 1.78
N GLN A 470 29.46 29.12 2.73
CA GLN A 470 29.97 30.49 2.68
C GLN A 470 31.49 30.42 2.70
N ARG A 471 32.12 31.26 1.88
CA ARG A 471 33.57 31.29 1.72
C ARG A 471 34.16 32.48 2.43
#